data_AF-A0A8S3UCF4-F1
#
_entry.id   AF-A0A8S3UCF4-F1
#
_cell.length_a   1.000
_cell.length_b   1.000
_cell.length_c   1.000
_cell.angle_alpha   90.00
_cell.angle_beta   90.00
_cell.angle_gamma   90.00
#
_symmetry.space_group_name_H-M   'P 1'
#
loop_
_entity.id
_entity.type
_entity.pdbx_description
1 polymer ?
#
loop_
_entity_poly.entity_id
_entity_poly.type
_entity_poly.pdbx_seq_one_letter_code
_entity_poly.pdbx_strand_id
1 'polypeptide(L)'
;MIMNTEDDIFIPSIIRKGVFSSFCWDNNDLCEETLSGQGTTHCTNGIVIQTRPDWCENEDEANQTPLQRSKNRSLKIVTEEQPVHFYSKPRVGPKTNFSKQTHNSFQSLSLVSRKKDFCFLLCRMSLLDNLFLLDNVSQCIPAWTAFNIMTDHTNVPRANSIGYLQVIDASPTDLNTVTTVLQRSVSIADKLGQRDVVIVFDQAIYAKALEIIWLL
;
A
#
# COMPACT_ATOMS: atom_id res chain seq x y z
N MET A 1 10.75 -13.40 -36.58
CA MET A 1 11.79 -12.92 -35.64
C MET A 1 11.08 -12.76 -34.30
N ILE A 2 11.21 -13.75 -33.43
CA ILE A 2 10.53 -13.79 -32.13
C ILE A 2 11.37 -12.93 -31.19
N MET A 3 10.88 -11.74 -30.83
CA MET A 3 11.48 -10.93 -29.78
C MET A 3 11.03 -11.53 -28.44
N ASN A 4 11.82 -12.46 -27.90
CA ASN A 4 11.80 -12.75 -26.47
C ASN A 4 12.58 -11.63 -25.79
N THR A 5 11.89 -10.56 -25.39
CA THR A 5 12.38 -9.72 -24.29
C THR A 5 12.00 -10.46 -23.02
N GLU A 6 12.95 -11.18 -22.42
CA GLU A 6 12.84 -11.48 -21.00
C GLU A 6 12.87 -10.12 -20.29
N ASP A 7 11.69 -9.60 -19.97
CA ASP A 7 11.55 -8.34 -19.25
C ASP A 7 12.31 -8.48 -17.92
N ASP A 8 13.35 -7.66 -17.77
CA ASP A 8 14.17 -7.56 -16.56
C ASP A 8 13.38 -6.81 -15.47
N ILE A 9 12.28 -7.43 -15.05
CA ILE A 9 11.40 -6.93 -13.99
C ILE A 9 12.22 -6.81 -12.72
N PHE A 10 12.42 -5.57 -12.29
CA PHE A 10 13.11 -5.22 -11.06
C PHE A 10 12.33 -5.71 -9.84
N ILE A 11 12.96 -6.55 -9.01
CA ILE A 11 12.43 -7.00 -7.72
C ILE A 11 13.39 -6.52 -6.62
N PRO A 12 12.92 -5.75 -5.62
CA PRO A 12 13.77 -5.29 -4.53
C PRO A 12 14.40 -6.47 -3.78
N SER A 13 15.69 -6.39 -3.45
CA SER A 13 16.44 -7.47 -2.81
C SER A 13 15.91 -7.92 -1.45
N ILE A 14 15.17 -7.04 -0.76
CA ILE A 14 14.51 -7.35 0.52
C ILE A 14 13.32 -8.30 0.37
N ILE A 15 12.82 -8.49 -0.86
CA ILE A 15 11.64 -9.29 -1.20
C ILE A 15 12.07 -10.70 -1.60
N ARG A 16 11.43 -11.71 -1.01
CA ARG A 16 11.84 -13.11 -1.11
C ARG A 16 10.83 -13.94 -1.88
N LYS A 17 11.31 -14.90 -2.69
CA LYS A 17 10.46 -15.88 -3.37
C LYS A 17 9.77 -16.81 -2.38
N GLY A 18 8.58 -17.30 -2.74
CA GLY A 18 7.80 -18.23 -1.91
C GLY A 18 7.14 -17.60 -0.68
N VAL A 19 7.26 -16.28 -0.50
CA VAL A 19 6.53 -15.52 0.52
C VAL A 19 5.43 -14.73 -0.19
N PHE A 20 4.21 -14.77 0.36
CA PHE A 20 3.09 -14.02 -0.19
C PHE A 20 3.36 -12.52 -0.08
N SER A 21 3.14 -11.81 -1.18
CA SER A 21 3.37 -10.37 -1.31
C SER A 21 2.11 -9.67 -1.77
N SER A 22 1.85 -8.52 -1.16
CA SER A 22 0.84 -7.58 -1.61
C SER A 22 1.51 -6.38 -2.26
N PHE A 23 0.91 -5.86 -3.31
CA PHE A 23 1.41 -4.69 -4.06
C PHE A 23 0.52 -3.51 -3.74
N CYS A 24 1.09 -2.36 -3.40
CA CYS A 24 0.35 -1.13 -3.18
C CYS A 24 0.85 -0.09 -4.16
N TRP A 25 -0.06 0.49 -4.93
CA TRP A 25 0.24 1.52 -5.90
C TRP A 25 -0.56 2.77 -5.58
N ASP A 26 0.11 3.91 -5.63
CA ASP A 26 -0.46 5.19 -5.22
C ASP A 26 -0.02 6.32 -6.15
N ASN A 27 -0.77 7.42 -6.12
CA ASN A 27 -0.39 8.66 -6.78
C ASN A 27 0.73 9.35 -6.00
N ASN A 28 1.77 9.80 -6.69
CA ASN A 28 2.79 10.66 -6.11
C ASN A 28 2.74 12.02 -6.77
N ASP A 29 1.78 12.82 -6.29
CA ASP A 29 1.59 14.19 -6.71
C ASP A 29 2.48 15.12 -5.87
N LEU A 30 3.51 15.70 -6.49
CA LEU A 30 4.41 16.66 -5.84
C LEU A 30 4.27 18.04 -6.50
N CYS A 31 4.30 19.09 -5.67
CA CYS A 31 4.29 20.50 -6.10
C CYS A 31 3.06 20.92 -6.95
N GLU A 32 1.91 20.28 -6.73
CA GLU A 32 0.66 20.52 -7.46
C GLU A 32 0.14 21.97 -7.37
N GLU A 33 0.57 22.74 -6.36
CA GLU A 33 0.13 24.12 -6.13
C GLU A 33 0.86 25.17 -7.00
N THR A 34 1.69 24.76 -7.96
CA THR A 34 2.39 25.72 -8.83
C THR A 34 1.43 26.38 -9.82
N LEU A 35 1.34 27.72 -9.77
CA LEU A 35 0.50 28.53 -10.68
C LEU A 35 0.85 28.35 -12.16
N SER A 36 2.09 27.93 -12.46
CA SER A 36 2.56 27.66 -13.83
C SER A 36 2.36 26.21 -14.28
N GLY A 37 2.01 25.30 -13.36
CA GLY A 37 2.05 23.85 -13.60
C GLY A 37 3.45 23.28 -13.87
N GLN A 38 4.51 24.10 -13.82
CA GLN A 38 5.88 23.65 -14.05
C GLN A 38 6.49 23.10 -12.76
N GLY A 39 7.12 21.93 -12.86
CA GLY A 39 7.72 21.26 -11.72
C GLY A 39 6.72 20.44 -10.90
N THR A 40 5.49 20.24 -11.39
CA THR A 40 4.61 19.22 -10.85
C THR A 40 5.12 17.84 -11.23
N THR A 41 5.03 16.88 -10.30
CA THR A 41 5.27 15.46 -10.60
C THR A 41 3.93 14.76 -10.49
N HIS A 42 3.53 14.06 -11.54
CA HIS A 42 2.32 13.24 -11.59
C HIS A 42 2.71 11.81 -11.93
N CYS A 43 3.46 11.17 -11.02
CA CYS A 43 3.97 9.83 -11.23
C CYS A 43 3.23 8.80 -10.36
N THR A 44 3.35 7.54 -10.76
CA THR A 44 2.78 6.41 -10.03
C THR A 44 3.90 5.68 -9.30
N ASN A 45 3.77 5.57 -7.99
CA ASN A 45 4.73 4.86 -7.15
C ASN A 45 4.13 3.55 -6.65
N GLY A 46 4.99 2.54 -6.51
CA GLY A 46 4.60 1.23 -6.03
C GLY A 46 5.48 0.76 -4.88
N ILE A 47 4.88 0.04 -3.93
CA ILE A 47 5.59 -0.75 -2.93
C ILE A 47 5.10 -2.19 -2.96
N VAL A 48 5.96 -3.10 -2.55
CA VAL A 48 5.65 -4.50 -2.31
C VAL A 48 5.88 -4.81 -0.84
N ILE A 49 4.90 -5.45 -0.22
CA ILE A 49 4.87 -5.74 1.22
C ILE A 49 4.85 -7.25 1.41
N GLN A 50 5.75 -7.76 2.24
CA GLN A 50 5.80 -9.14 2.68
C GLN A 50 5.85 -9.23 4.19
N THR A 51 5.02 -10.10 4.79
CA THR A 51 5.19 -10.46 6.20
C THR A 51 6.48 -11.24 6.35
N ARG A 52 7.36 -10.85 7.30
CA ARG A 52 8.62 -11.58 7.50
C ARG A 52 8.34 -13.01 7.99
N PRO A 53 8.88 -14.03 7.30
CA PRO A 53 8.72 -15.42 7.74
C PRO A 53 9.64 -15.74 8.93
N ASP A 54 9.31 -16.79 9.69
CA ASP A 54 10.03 -17.18 10.92
C ASP A 54 11.49 -17.53 10.72
N TRP A 55 11.85 -17.98 9.52
CA TRP A 55 13.21 -18.35 9.14
C TRP A 55 14.04 -17.16 8.66
N CYS A 56 13.44 -15.96 8.56
CA CYS A 56 14.20 -14.74 8.34
C CYS A 56 14.81 -14.33 9.68
N GLU A 57 16.14 -14.27 9.75
CA GLU A 57 16.80 -13.68 10.91
C GLU A 57 16.26 -12.27 11.11
N ASN A 58 15.94 -11.93 12.36
CA ASN A 58 15.76 -10.53 12.72
C ASN A 58 17.15 -9.91 12.52
N GLU A 59 17.38 -9.21 11.42
CA GLU A 59 18.47 -8.24 11.40
C GLU A 59 18.19 -7.31 12.58
N ASP A 60 18.96 -7.47 13.65
CA ASP A 60 18.79 -6.70 14.86
C ASP A 60 18.66 -5.23 14.47
N GLU A 61 17.55 -4.58 14.89
CA GLU A 61 17.38 -3.13 14.73
C GLU A 61 18.58 -2.35 15.30
N ALA A 62 19.39 -3.00 16.16
CA ALA A 62 20.65 -2.50 16.70
C ALA A 62 21.74 -2.17 15.65
N ASN A 63 21.68 -2.73 14.43
CA ASN A 63 22.67 -2.47 13.37
C ASN A 63 22.17 -1.51 12.28
N GLN A 64 20.98 -0.92 12.43
CA GLN A 64 20.61 0.21 11.58
C GLN A 64 21.43 1.43 12.02
N THR A 65 22.62 1.58 11.43
CA THR A 65 23.37 2.85 11.48
C THR A 65 22.35 3.97 11.20
N PRO A 66 22.21 4.98 12.07
CA PRO A 66 21.26 6.05 11.84
C PRO A 66 21.53 6.60 10.45
N LEU A 67 20.56 6.41 9.54
CA LEU A 67 20.64 6.91 8.18
C LEU A 67 20.91 8.40 8.29
N GLN A 68 22.16 8.81 8.04
CA GLN A 68 22.48 10.21 7.98
C GLN A 68 21.66 10.76 6.83
N ARG A 69 20.64 11.54 7.17
CA ARG A 69 19.80 12.25 6.19
C ARG A 69 20.75 13.11 5.37
N SER A 70 21.09 12.61 4.19
CA SER A 70 21.84 13.38 3.21
C SER A 70 21.01 14.63 2.90
N LYS A 71 21.64 15.80 3.06
CA LYS A 71 21.02 17.08 2.65
C LYS A 71 20.93 17.21 1.12
N ASN A 72 21.41 16.22 0.36
CA ASN A 72 21.26 16.19 -1.09
C ASN A 72 19.80 15.85 -1.43
N ARG A 73 19.07 16.87 -1.89
CA ARG A 73 17.69 16.76 -2.40
C ARG A 73 17.59 16.15 -3.81
N SER A 74 18.69 15.68 -4.39
CA SER A 74 18.68 15.11 -5.73
C SER A 74 18.54 13.59 -5.68
N LEU A 75 17.34 13.08 -5.97
CA LEU A 75 17.12 11.68 -6.30
C LEU A 75 17.65 11.46 -7.72
N LYS A 76 18.63 10.58 -7.89
CA LYS A 76 18.97 10.07 -9.23
C LYS A 76 17.94 9.02 -9.57
N ILE A 77 16.92 9.40 -10.33
CA ILE A 77 15.88 8.50 -10.82
C ILE A 77 16.56 7.54 -11.80
N VAL A 78 16.53 6.25 -11.47
CA VAL A 78 17.00 5.18 -12.38
C VAL A 78 15.80 4.80 -13.25
N THR A 79 15.94 5.11 -14.54
CA THR A 79 15.10 4.74 -15.69
C THR A 79 13.59 4.85 -15.49
N GLU A 80 13.01 5.88 -16.07
CA GLU A 80 11.56 6.08 -16.21
C GLU A 80 11.00 5.04 -17.20
N GLU A 81 10.11 4.16 -16.75
CA GLU A 81 9.39 3.27 -17.66
C GLU A 81 8.17 4.00 -18.24
N GLN A 82 8.09 4.02 -19.57
CA GLN A 82 6.92 4.50 -20.29
C GLN A 82 5.78 3.49 -20.18
N PRO A 83 4.52 3.92 -19.95
CA PRO A 83 3.38 3.02 -19.88
C PRO A 83 3.15 2.22 -21.17
N VAL A 84 2.72 0.97 -21.02
CA VAL A 84 2.31 0.10 -22.11
C VAL A 84 0.93 0.53 -22.63
N HIS A 85 0.77 0.57 -23.95
CA HIS A 85 -0.50 0.92 -24.59
C HIS A 85 -1.65 -0.04 -24.19
N PHE A 86 -2.75 0.53 -23.73
CA PHE A 86 -4.00 -0.14 -23.44
C PHE A 86 -4.86 -0.26 -24.71
N TYR A 87 -5.31 -1.48 -25.03
CA TYR A 87 -6.23 -1.76 -26.14
C TYR A 87 -7.55 -2.31 -25.59
N SER A 88 -8.64 -1.55 -25.79
CA SER A 88 -9.98 -1.91 -25.31
C SER A 88 -10.66 -2.93 -26.24
N LYS A 89 -11.29 -3.96 -25.66
CA LYS A 89 -12.32 -4.79 -26.33
C LYS A 89 -13.72 -4.23 -26.02
N PRO A 90 -14.83 -4.80 -26.56
CA PRO A 90 -16.17 -4.42 -26.14
C PRO A 90 -16.37 -4.66 -24.63
N ARG A 91 -16.98 -3.70 -23.93
CA ARG A 91 -17.21 -3.76 -22.47
C ARG A 91 -18.05 -4.98 -22.09
N VAL A 92 -17.53 -5.80 -21.18
CA VAL A 92 -18.27 -6.89 -20.54
C VAL A 92 -18.56 -6.46 -19.11
N GLY A 93 -19.85 -6.33 -18.75
CA GLY A 93 -20.23 -5.98 -17.38
C GLY A 93 -19.67 -6.98 -16.35
N PRO A 94 -19.55 -6.59 -15.07
CA PRO A 94 -19.06 -7.48 -14.02
C PRO A 94 -19.86 -8.79 -14.03
N LYS A 95 -19.16 -9.92 -14.15
CA LYS A 95 -19.78 -11.23 -13.95
C LYS A 95 -20.29 -11.27 -12.51
N THR A 96 -21.56 -11.60 -12.32
CA THR A 96 -22.22 -11.69 -11.01
C THR A 96 -21.67 -12.87 -10.21
N ASN A 97 -20.45 -12.74 -9.70
CA ASN A 97 -19.83 -13.67 -8.77
C ASN A 97 -19.57 -12.99 -7.43
N PHE A 98 -20.46 -12.10 -7.00
CA PHE A 98 -20.55 -11.76 -5.59
C PHE A 98 -21.08 -13.01 -4.88
N SER A 99 -20.16 -13.90 -4.49
CA SER A 99 -20.44 -14.83 -3.41
C SER A 99 -20.98 -13.96 -2.28
N LYS A 100 -22.23 -14.18 -1.88
CA LYS A 100 -22.79 -13.64 -0.65
C LYS A 100 -21.97 -14.24 0.49
N GLN A 101 -20.77 -13.70 0.73
CA GLN A 101 -20.00 -14.06 1.91
C GLN A 101 -20.86 -13.63 3.09
N THR A 102 -21.26 -14.66 3.82
CA THR A 102 -22.19 -14.68 4.93
C THR A 102 -22.00 -13.49 5.87
N HIS A 103 -23.03 -12.66 5.95
CA HIS A 103 -23.19 -11.53 6.86
C HIS A 103 -22.97 -11.87 8.35
N ASN A 104 -22.98 -13.17 8.69
CA ASN A 104 -22.95 -13.67 10.07
C ASN A 104 -21.55 -13.70 10.69
N SER A 105 -20.47 -13.88 9.91
CA SER A 105 -19.10 -13.92 10.44
C SER A 105 -18.52 -12.52 10.73
N PHE A 106 -19.04 -11.48 10.09
CA PHE A 106 -18.61 -10.09 10.32
C PHE A 106 -19.17 -9.51 11.63
N GLN A 107 -20.29 -10.01 12.14
CA GLN A 107 -20.97 -9.42 13.28
C GLN A 107 -20.15 -9.57 14.58
N SER A 108 -19.51 -10.72 14.80
CA SER A 108 -18.67 -10.97 15.99
C SER A 108 -17.37 -10.16 15.98
N LEU A 109 -16.65 -10.11 14.85
CA LEU A 109 -15.43 -9.30 14.67
C LEU A 109 -15.71 -7.80 14.79
N SER A 110 -16.85 -7.33 14.27
CA SER A 110 -17.28 -5.94 14.41
C SER A 110 -17.54 -5.55 15.86
N LEU A 111 -18.01 -6.48 16.70
CA LEU A 111 -18.39 -6.21 18.08
C LEU A 111 -17.16 -6.04 18.98
N VAL A 112 -16.10 -6.83 18.75
CA VAL A 112 -14.80 -6.65 19.42
C VAL A 112 -14.17 -5.31 19.04
N SER A 113 -14.17 -4.98 17.75
CA SER A 113 -13.61 -3.72 17.23
C SER A 113 -14.34 -2.51 17.82
N ARG A 114 -15.69 -2.52 17.81
CA ARG A 114 -16.51 -1.46 18.44
C ARG A 114 -16.25 -1.30 19.93
N LYS A 115 -16.01 -2.39 20.65
CA LYS A 115 -15.63 -2.32 22.08
C LYS A 115 -14.27 -1.65 22.26
N LYS A 116 -13.27 -2.00 21.44
CA LYS A 116 -11.95 -1.35 21.47
C LYS A 116 -12.07 0.14 21.13
N ASP A 117 -12.86 0.50 20.11
CA ASP A 117 -13.12 1.89 19.71
C ASP A 117 -13.73 2.68 20.88
N PHE A 118 -14.76 2.09 21.50
CA PHE A 118 -15.44 2.69 22.63
C PHE A 118 -14.51 2.89 23.82
N CYS A 119 -13.71 1.87 24.18
CA CYS A 119 -12.72 1.99 25.25
C CYS A 119 -11.69 3.08 24.97
N PHE A 120 -11.17 3.18 23.74
CA PHE A 120 -10.23 4.25 23.37
C PHE A 120 -10.84 5.63 23.47
N LEU A 121 -12.07 5.80 22.97
CA LEU A 121 -12.80 7.06 23.12
C LEU A 121 -12.99 7.39 24.60
N LEU A 122 -13.44 6.43 25.42
CA LEU A 122 -13.59 6.64 26.87
C LEU A 122 -12.27 7.06 27.55
N CYS A 123 -11.16 6.39 27.23
CA CYS A 123 -9.86 6.70 27.81
C CYS A 123 -9.32 8.06 27.34
N ARG A 124 -9.68 8.51 26.12
CA ARG A 124 -9.25 9.80 25.57
C ARG A 124 -10.22 10.95 25.82
N MET A 125 -11.45 10.67 26.26
CA MET A 125 -12.37 11.72 26.67
C MET A 125 -11.78 12.45 27.87
N SER A 126 -11.62 13.76 27.75
CA SER A 126 -11.35 14.62 28.91
C SER A 126 -12.59 14.57 29.80
N LEU A 127 -12.54 13.77 30.86
CA LEU A 127 -13.58 13.76 31.91
C LEU A 127 -13.62 15.10 32.68
N LEU A 128 -12.72 16.04 32.38
CA LEU A 128 -12.47 17.25 33.14
C LEU A 128 -12.85 18.55 32.42
N ASP A 129 -13.42 18.51 31.22
CA ASP A 129 -13.74 19.75 30.48
C ASP A 129 -14.90 20.57 31.09
N ASN A 130 -15.59 20.07 32.13
CA ASN A 130 -16.74 20.78 32.73
C ASN A 130 -16.73 20.94 34.26
N LEU A 131 -15.64 20.64 34.97
CA LEU A 131 -15.65 20.87 36.44
C LEU A 131 -14.41 21.56 37.01
N PHE A 132 -13.23 21.46 36.39
CA PHE A 132 -12.06 22.21 36.83
C PHE A 132 -11.18 22.60 35.65
N LEU A 133 -10.89 23.90 35.56
CA LEU A 133 -9.96 24.55 34.64
C LEU A 133 -8.54 23.97 34.78
N LEU A 134 -8.33 22.76 34.27
CA LEU A 134 -6.99 22.18 34.12
C LEU A 134 -6.53 22.43 32.69
N ASP A 135 -6.13 23.69 32.46
CA ASP A 135 -5.26 24.04 31.35
C ASP A 135 -4.03 23.12 31.39
N ASN A 136 -3.79 22.40 30.29
CA ASN A 136 -2.58 21.61 30.00
C ASN A 136 -2.46 20.19 30.58
N VAL A 137 -3.54 19.39 30.66
CA VAL A 137 -3.35 17.93 30.75
C VAL A 137 -3.07 17.38 29.35
N SER A 138 -1.80 17.15 29.04
CA SER A 138 -1.40 16.44 27.82
C SER A 138 -2.06 15.06 27.80
N GLN A 139 -2.76 14.73 26.71
CA GLN A 139 -3.38 13.43 26.50
C GLN A 139 -2.35 12.29 26.68
N CYS A 140 -2.52 11.48 27.72
CA CYS A 140 -1.59 10.40 28.08
C CYS A 140 -1.86 9.09 27.33
N ILE A 141 -3.03 8.95 26.71
CA ILE A 141 -3.37 7.80 25.88
C ILE A 141 -2.80 8.02 24.48
N PRO A 142 -2.07 7.04 23.92
CA PRO A 142 -1.47 7.17 22.60
C PRO A 142 -2.54 7.24 21.49
N ALA A 143 -2.11 7.51 20.26
CA ALA A 143 -3.01 7.46 19.10
C ALA A 143 -3.60 6.04 18.89
N TRP A 144 -4.68 5.95 18.12
CA TRP A 144 -5.49 4.74 17.96
C TRP A 144 -4.68 3.47 17.65
N THR A 145 -3.73 3.55 16.73
CA THR A 145 -2.85 2.41 16.38
C THR A 145 -2.02 1.93 17.57
N ALA A 146 -1.33 2.85 18.23
CA ALA A 146 -0.48 2.52 19.38
C ALA A 146 -1.31 2.05 20.58
N PHE A 147 -2.51 2.58 20.78
CA PHE A 147 -3.46 2.06 21.77
C PHE A 147 -3.82 0.60 21.49
N ASN A 148 -4.19 0.26 20.25
CA ASN A 148 -4.53 -1.12 19.89
C ASN A 148 -3.35 -2.06 20.08
N ILE A 149 -2.14 -1.67 19.68
CA ILE A 149 -0.91 -2.44 19.90
C ILE A 149 -0.68 -2.66 21.39
N MET A 150 -0.82 -1.61 22.22
CA MET A 150 -0.67 -1.71 23.67
C MET A 150 -1.69 -2.64 24.30
N THR A 151 -2.92 -2.70 23.78
CA THR A 151 -3.96 -3.59 24.33
C THR A 151 -3.90 -5.03 23.79
N ASP A 152 -3.15 -5.28 22.72
CA ASP A 152 -3.09 -6.58 22.05
C ASP A 152 -1.76 -7.28 22.34
N HIS A 153 -1.65 -7.84 23.54
CA HIS A 153 -0.43 -8.52 24.00
C HIS A 153 -0.25 -9.92 23.40
N THR A 154 -1.29 -10.48 22.77
CA THR A 154 -1.29 -11.87 22.28
C THR A 154 -1.02 -11.98 20.80
N ASN A 155 -1.31 -10.93 20.01
CA ASN A 155 -1.17 -10.96 18.56
C ASN A 155 -0.35 -9.76 18.05
N VAL A 156 0.89 -9.62 18.52
CA VAL A 156 1.80 -8.64 17.92
C VAL A 156 2.09 -9.07 16.48
N PRO A 157 1.69 -8.30 15.46
CA PRO A 157 1.94 -8.66 14.07
C PRO A 157 3.44 -8.72 13.82
N ARG A 158 3.88 -9.68 13.00
CA ARG A 158 5.28 -9.73 12.58
C ARG A 158 5.63 -8.50 11.76
N ALA A 159 6.89 -8.11 11.86
CA ALA A 159 7.42 -7.03 11.02
C ALA A 159 7.26 -7.37 9.53
N ASN A 160 7.00 -6.35 8.74
CA ASN A 160 6.92 -6.46 7.28
C ASN A 160 8.25 -6.05 6.64
N SER A 161 8.60 -6.72 5.56
CA SER A 161 9.58 -6.25 4.59
C SER A 161 8.88 -5.40 3.54
N ILE A 162 9.36 -4.19 3.32
CA ILE A 162 8.81 -3.24 2.34
C ILE A 162 9.88 -3.00 1.27
N GLY A 163 9.56 -3.30 0.02
CA GLY A 163 10.38 -3.02 -1.14
C GLY A 163 9.76 -1.93 -2.00
N TYR A 164 10.57 -0.97 -2.45
CA TYR A 164 10.13 0.07 -3.39
C TYR A 164 10.22 -0.43 -4.82
N LEU A 165 9.13 -0.32 -5.56
CA LEU A 165 9.08 -0.65 -6.98
C LEU A 165 9.53 0.54 -7.83
N GLN A 166 9.86 0.25 -9.08
CA GLN A 166 10.26 1.29 -10.02
C GLN A 166 9.09 2.25 -10.30
N VAL A 167 9.39 3.55 -10.25
CA VAL A 167 8.43 4.63 -10.51
C VAL A 167 7.99 4.58 -11.97
N ILE A 168 6.70 4.80 -12.21
CA ILE A 168 6.16 5.01 -13.55
C ILE A 168 5.90 6.50 -13.70
N ASP A 169 6.60 7.14 -14.64
CA ASP A 169 6.45 8.57 -14.90
C ASP A 169 5.24 8.84 -15.78
N ALA A 170 4.06 8.54 -15.24
CA ALA A 170 2.78 8.78 -15.87
C ALA A 170 1.66 8.88 -14.84
N SER A 171 0.57 9.51 -15.25
CA SER A 171 -0.59 9.72 -14.38
C SER A 171 -1.16 8.39 -13.92
N PRO A 172 -1.41 8.23 -12.61
CA PRO A 172 -1.97 7.00 -12.03
C PRO A 172 -3.43 6.74 -12.47
N THR A 173 -4.08 7.73 -13.09
CA THR A 173 -5.45 7.58 -13.62
C THR A 173 -5.50 7.30 -15.13
N ASP A 174 -4.36 7.31 -15.82
CA ASP A 174 -4.28 6.92 -17.23
C ASP A 174 -4.40 5.39 -17.36
N LEU A 175 -5.21 4.94 -18.33
CA LEU A 175 -5.49 3.51 -18.53
C LEU A 175 -4.23 2.73 -18.92
N ASN A 176 -3.29 3.35 -19.65
CA ASN A 176 -2.01 2.73 -19.98
C ASN A 176 -1.18 2.49 -18.71
N THR A 177 -1.12 3.50 -17.83
CA THR A 177 -0.42 3.42 -16.55
C THR A 177 -1.02 2.32 -15.68
N VAL A 178 -2.34 2.30 -15.49
CA VAL A 178 -2.99 1.27 -14.67
C VAL A 178 -2.82 -0.12 -15.27
N THR A 179 -2.86 -0.26 -16.59
CA THR A 179 -2.57 -1.53 -17.27
C THR A 179 -1.15 -2.00 -16.99
N THR A 180 -0.18 -1.09 -17.09
CA THR A 180 1.23 -1.35 -16.80
C THR A 180 1.42 -1.79 -15.35
N VAL A 181 0.76 -1.11 -14.41
CA VAL A 181 0.78 -1.44 -12.99
C VAL A 181 0.22 -2.85 -12.72
N LEU A 182 -0.92 -3.19 -13.34
CA LEU A 182 -1.54 -4.51 -13.21
C LEU A 182 -0.63 -5.61 -13.78
N GLN A 183 -0.13 -5.42 -15.01
CA GLN A 183 0.77 -6.36 -15.68
C GLN A 183 2.04 -6.56 -14.86
N ARG A 184 2.68 -5.47 -14.42
CA ARG A 184 3.90 -5.53 -13.60
C ARG A 184 3.66 -6.26 -12.29
N SER A 185 2.55 -5.99 -11.60
CA SER A 185 2.22 -6.68 -10.35
C SER A 185 2.05 -8.19 -10.56
N VAL A 186 1.39 -8.59 -11.65
CA VAL A 186 1.25 -10.00 -12.04
C VAL A 186 2.61 -10.62 -12.37
N SER A 187 3.43 -9.97 -13.19
CA SER A 187 4.73 -10.51 -13.58
C SER A 187 5.70 -10.62 -12.41
N ILE A 188 5.68 -9.68 -11.45
CA ILE A 188 6.43 -9.82 -10.20
C ILE A 188 5.89 -10.99 -9.38
N ALA A 189 4.57 -11.11 -9.22
CA ALA A 189 3.94 -12.21 -8.48
C ALA A 189 4.32 -13.59 -9.07
N ASP A 190 4.31 -13.71 -10.40
CA ASP A 190 4.74 -14.91 -11.12
C ASP A 190 6.21 -15.24 -10.84
N LYS A 191 7.12 -14.24 -10.92
CA LYS A 191 8.54 -14.41 -10.58
C LYS A 191 8.77 -14.79 -9.11
N LEU A 192 7.87 -14.39 -8.21
CA LEU A 192 7.87 -14.76 -6.79
C LEU A 192 7.25 -16.13 -6.52
N GLY A 193 6.65 -16.77 -7.52
CA GLY A 193 5.97 -18.06 -7.42
C GLY A 193 4.62 -17.99 -6.72
N GLN A 194 3.97 -16.82 -6.73
CA GLN A 194 2.63 -16.64 -6.17
C GLN A 194 1.57 -17.05 -7.18
N ARG A 195 0.62 -17.87 -6.73
CA ARG A 195 -0.56 -18.24 -7.52
C ARG A 195 -1.58 -17.09 -7.62
N ASP A 196 -1.77 -16.39 -6.51
CA ASP A 196 -2.74 -15.31 -6.36
C ASP A 196 -2.01 -14.00 -6.03
N VAL A 197 -2.51 -12.89 -6.55
CA VAL A 197 -1.96 -11.55 -6.36
C VAL A 197 -2.99 -10.64 -5.68
N VAL A 198 -2.54 -9.89 -4.67
CA VAL A 198 -3.34 -8.83 -4.05
C VAL A 198 -2.69 -7.50 -4.43
N ILE A 199 -3.47 -6.66 -5.10
CA ILE A 199 -3.07 -5.32 -5.52
C ILE A 199 -4.01 -4.33 -4.83
N VAL A 200 -3.42 -3.37 -4.13
CA VAL A 200 -4.09 -2.33 -3.39
C VAL A 200 -3.89 -1.01 -4.13
N PHE A 201 -4.99 -0.30 -4.27
CA PHE A 201 -5.07 0.99 -4.93
C PHE A 201 -5.85 1.96 -4.05
N ASP A 202 -5.61 3.25 -4.24
CA ASP A 202 -6.57 4.28 -3.83
C ASP A 202 -7.89 4.13 -4.63
N GLN A 203 -8.89 4.94 -4.29
CA GLN A 203 -10.20 4.84 -4.94
C GLN A 203 -10.16 5.22 -6.42
N ALA A 204 -9.36 6.23 -6.82
CA ALA A 204 -9.33 6.72 -8.19
C ALA A 204 -8.68 5.70 -9.14
N ILE A 205 -7.54 5.12 -8.73
CA ILE A 205 -6.83 4.09 -9.49
C ILE A 205 -7.66 2.80 -9.51
N TYR A 206 -8.28 2.42 -8.38
CA TYR A 206 -9.13 1.23 -8.31
C TYR A 206 -10.27 1.26 -9.33
N ALA A 207 -10.93 2.41 -9.51
CA ALA A 207 -12.01 2.56 -10.49
C ALA A 207 -11.52 2.30 -11.93
N LYS A 208 -10.30 2.76 -12.26
CA LYS A 208 -9.67 2.51 -13.56
C LYS A 208 -9.24 1.06 -13.74
N ALA A 209 -8.73 0.43 -12.69
CA ALA A 209 -8.38 -0.98 -12.72
C ALA A 209 -9.62 -1.86 -12.99
N LEU A 210 -10.77 -1.53 -12.40
CA LEU A 210 -12.03 -2.22 -12.69
C LEU A 210 -12.47 -2.02 -14.14
N GLU A 211 -12.33 -0.82 -14.70
CA GLU A 211 -12.63 -0.57 -16.11
C GLU A 211 -11.81 -1.49 -17.02
N ILE A 212 -10.51 -1.65 -16.74
CA ILE A 212 -9.63 -2.56 -17.48
C ILE A 212 -10.06 -4.02 -17.30
N ILE A 213 -10.32 -4.46 -16.07
CA ILE A 213 -10.73 -5.85 -15.78
C ILE A 213 -12.03 -6.22 -16.48
N TRP A 214 -12.98 -5.28 -16.58
CA TRP A 214 -14.25 -5.49 -17.29
C TRP A 214 -14.12 -5.43 -18.82
N LEU A 215 -12.99 -4.95 -19.33
CA LEU A 215 -12.67 -4.90 -20.74
C LEU A 215 -11.88 -6.12 -21.23
N LEU A 216 -11.33 -6.95 -20.34
CA LEU A 216 -10.52 -8.12 -20.66
C LEU A 216 -11.35 -9.40 -20.90
#